data_AF-A0A7X6ZP64-F1
#
_entry.id   AF-A0A7X6ZP64-F1
#
_cell.length_a   1.000
_cell.length_b   1.000
_cell.length_c   1.000
_cell.angle_alpha   90.00
_cell.angle_beta   90.00
_cell.angle_gamma   90.00
#
_symmetry.space_group_name_H-M   'P 1'
#
loop_
_entity.id
_entity.type
_entity.pdbx_description
1 polymer ?
#
loop_
_entity_poly.entity_id
_entity_poly.type
_entity_poly.pdbx_seq_one_letter_code
_entity_poly.pdbx_strand_id
1 'polypeptide(L)'
;MAKQRITTGAILEVNIEGQYYVYTQILGKAGYAFFDYKSKEKLEDLTVLLSARILFILSVYDDIITKGEWLKVGKLPIRSDLLVQPLQFIQDNLNPNNFEHYNPNTGEITKATREECEGLERAAVWEANHVEDRIRDYYLGVPNIWVEQLKIK
;
A
#
# COMPACT_ATOMS: atom_id res chain seq x y z
N MET A 1 -17.94 -8.86 15.03
CA MET A 1 -17.12 -7.64 15.25
C MET A 1 -17.85 -6.46 14.65
N ALA A 2 -17.77 -5.27 15.25
CA ALA A 2 -18.39 -4.07 14.68
C ALA A 2 -17.64 -3.65 13.41
N LYS A 3 -18.37 -3.38 12.32
CA LYS A 3 -17.76 -2.97 11.04
C LYS A 3 -16.99 -1.65 11.21
N GLN A 4 -15.74 -1.62 10.77
CA GLN A 4 -14.96 -0.38 10.73
C GLN A 4 -15.33 0.43 9.48
N ARG A 5 -15.20 1.75 9.55
CA ARG A 5 -15.34 2.64 8.38
C ARG A 5 -13.96 3.03 7.86
N ILE A 6 -13.80 3.10 6.54
CA ILE A 6 -12.60 3.71 5.93
C ILE A 6 -12.61 5.20 6.27
N THR A 7 -11.48 5.72 6.75
CA THR A 7 -11.37 7.12 7.20
C THR A 7 -10.00 7.65 6.83
N THR A 8 -9.94 8.65 5.96
CA THR A 8 -8.69 9.33 5.58
C THR A 8 -7.92 9.82 6.81
N GLY A 9 -6.60 9.56 6.79
CA GLY A 9 -5.64 9.82 7.86
C GLY A 9 -5.60 8.77 8.97
N ALA A 10 -6.54 7.80 8.98
CA ALA A 10 -6.53 6.75 9.99
C ALA A 10 -5.30 5.86 9.86
N ILE A 11 -4.80 5.40 11.01
CA ILE A 11 -3.71 4.44 11.11
C ILE A 11 -4.31 3.06 11.37
N LEU A 12 -3.90 2.10 10.56
CA LEU A 12 -4.24 0.69 10.68
C LEU A 12 -3.01 -0.07 11.19
N GLU A 13 -3.24 -0.95 12.15
CA GLU A 13 -2.29 -1.95 12.62
C GLU A 13 -2.45 -3.22 11.78
N VAL A 14 -1.33 -3.66 11.20
CA VAL A 14 -1.20 -4.89 10.40
C VAL A 14 -0.38 -5.88 11.23
N ASN A 15 -1.00 -6.96 11.67
CA ASN A 15 -0.32 -8.02 12.41
C ASN A 15 0.26 -9.03 11.42
N ILE A 16 1.58 -9.17 11.40
CA ILE A 16 2.26 -10.12 10.52
C ILE A 16 2.43 -11.44 11.26
N GLU A 17 1.54 -12.39 10.98
CA GLU A 17 1.58 -13.78 11.46
C GLU A 17 1.69 -13.94 12.99
N GLY A 18 1.17 -12.98 13.77
CA GLY A 18 1.30 -12.97 15.22
C GLY A 18 2.70 -12.64 15.75
N GLN A 19 3.66 -12.33 14.87
CA GLN A 19 5.07 -12.17 15.23
C GLN A 19 5.47 -10.72 15.48
N TYR A 20 4.93 -9.79 14.69
CA TYR A 20 5.21 -8.36 14.79
C TYR A 20 4.12 -7.53 14.13
N TYR A 21 4.20 -6.22 14.32
CA TYR A 21 3.27 -5.23 13.81
C TYR A 21 3.95 -4.29 12.82
N VAL A 22 3.20 -3.94 11.79
CA VAL A 22 3.50 -2.87 10.83
C VAL A 22 2.27 -1.98 10.74
N TYR A 23 2.46 -0.74 10.30
CA TYR A 23 1.40 0.26 10.28
C TYR A 23 1.21 0.81 8.88
N THR A 24 -0.04 1.12 8.55
CA THR A 24 -0.39 1.80 7.29
C THR A 24 -1.33 2.97 7.54
N GLN A 25 -1.18 4.04 6.76
CA GLN A 25 -2.06 5.21 6.82
C GLN A 25 -2.97 5.26 5.60
N ILE A 26 -4.27 5.45 5.84
CA ILE A 26 -5.25 5.66 4.77
C ILE A 26 -5.06 7.06 4.19
N LEU A 27 -4.60 7.17 2.94
CA LEU A 27 -4.37 8.46 2.26
C LEU A 27 -5.65 9.05 1.65
N GLY A 28 -6.67 8.21 1.45
CA GLY A 28 -7.80 8.53 0.57
C GLY A 28 -7.49 8.20 -0.89
N LYS A 29 -8.50 8.32 -1.77
CA LYS A 29 -8.38 7.94 -3.19
C LYS A 29 -7.85 6.51 -3.39
N ALA A 30 -8.32 5.59 -2.52
CA ALA A 30 -7.88 4.20 -2.42
C ALA A 30 -6.40 3.95 -2.06
N GLY A 31 -5.60 4.97 -1.77
CA GLY A 31 -4.18 4.82 -1.40
C GLY A 31 -3.96 4.51 0.08
N TYR A 32 -3.03 3.60 0.35
CA TYR A 32 -2.59 3.19 1.68
C TYR A 32 -1.05 3.22 1.75
N ALA A 33 -0.49 4.07 2.61
CA ALA A 33 0.96 4.19 2.78
C ALA A 33 1.45 3.27 3.90
N PHE A 34 2.24 2.26 3.56
CA PHE A 34 2.81 1.31 4.51
C PHE A 34 4.15 1.84 5.02
N PHE A 35 4.32 1.93 6.33
CA PHE A 35 5.54 2.43 6.95
C PHE A 35 6.55 1.31 7.15
N ASP A 36 7.83 1.62 6.88
CA ASP A 36 8.99 0.79 7.22
C ASP A 36 9.27 0.94 8.71
N TYR A 37 8.36 0.36 9.49
CA TYR A 37 8.40 0.39 10.95
C TYR A 37 7.91 -0.95 11.47
N LYS A 38 8.87 -1.80 11.88
CA LYS A 38 8.61 -3.11 12.47
C LYS A 38 8.65 -3.02 13.99
N SER A 39 7.55 -3.35 14.65
CA SER A 39 7.47 -3.40 16.10
C SER A 39 7.09 -4.79 16.59
N LYS A 40 7.75 -5.28 17.65
CA LYS A 40 7.35 -6.55 18.30
C LYS A 40 6.08 -6.39 19.13
N GLU A 41 5.81 -5.19 19.60
CA GLU A 41 4.65 -4.85 20.42
C GLU A 41 3.81 -3.78 19.73
N LYS A 42 2.56 -3.62 20.17
CA LYS A 42 1.69 -2.58 19.64
C LYS A 42 2.23 -1.21 20.02
N LEU A 43 2.19 -0.27 19.10
CA LEU A 43 2.60 1.11 19.37
C LEU A 43 1.62 1.81 20.31
N GLU A 44 2.15 2.36 21.40
CA GLU A 44 1.42 3.28 22.27
C GLU A 44 1.44 4.71 21.71
N ASP A 45 2.58 5.12 21.14
CA ASP A 45 2.76 6.41 20.49
C ASP A 45 2.89 6.25 18.97
N LEU A 46 1.85 6.67 18.25
CA LEU A 46 1.82 6.62 16.79
C LEU A 46 2.68 7.71 16.13
N THR A 47 3.10 8.75 16.86
CA THR A 47 3.83 9.89 16.26
C THR A 47 5.18 9.50 15.66
N VAL A 48 5.75 8.36 16.08
CA VAL A 48 6.94 7.76 15.46
C VAL A 48 6.77 7.50 13.95
N LEU A 49 5.53 7.30 13.48
CA LEU A 49 5.21 7.07 12.07
C LEU A 49 5.34 8.35 11.21
N LEU A 50 5.34 9.53 11.82
CA LEU A 50 5.46 10.80 11.09
C LEU A 50 6.83 10.94 10.39
N SER A 51 7.87 10.30 10.91
CA SER A 51 9.22 10.29 10.33
C SER A 51 9.62 8.94 9.73
N ALA A 52 8.78 7.91 9.85
CA ALA A 52 9.07 6.58 9.32
C ALA A 52 9.23 6.60 7.79
N ARG A 53 10.13 5.78 7.26
CA ARG A 53 10.25 5.60 5.81
C ARG A 53 8.98 4.91 5.28
N ILE A 54 8.65 5.15 4.01
CA ILE A 54 7.56 4.45 3.32
C ILE A 54 8.12 3.21 2.64
N LEU A 55 7.53 2.04 2.89
CA LEU A 55 7.82 0.79 2.18
C LEU A 55 7.27 0.86 0.76
N PHE A 56 5.97 1.18 0.65
CA PHE A 56 5.24 1.29 -0.60
C PHE A 56 3.86 1.92 -0.35
N ILE A 57 3.22 2.34 -1.43
CA ILE A 57 1.83 2.85 -1.43
C ILE A 57 1.01 1.97 -2.38
N LEU A 58 -0.06 1.37 -1.87
CA LEU A 58 -0.90 0.43 -2.62
C LEU A 58 -2.38 0.75 -2.45
N SER A 59 -3.19 0.19 -3.37
CA SER A 59 -4.63 0.05 -3.21
C SER A 59 -4.95 -1.34 -2.68
N VAL A 60 -5.87 -1.43 -1.72
CA VAL A 60 -6.31 -2.70 -1.12
C VAL A 60 -7.83 -2.81 -1.13
N TYR A 61 -8.38 -4.02 -1.04
CA TYR A 61 -9.83 -4.20 -0.96
C TYR A 61 -10.42 -3.58 0.32
N ASP A 62 -11.59 -2.96 0.19
CA ASP A 62 -12.28 -2.27 1.29
C ASP A 62 -12.68 -3.23 2.43
N ASP A 63 -12.86 -4.51 2.12
CA ASP A 63 -13.31 -5.50 3.08
C ASP A 63 -12.24 -5.84 4.12
N ILE A 64 -10.96 -5.75 3.77
CA ILE A 64 -9.81 -5.84 4.69
C ILE A 64 -10.01 -4.87 5.88
N ILE A 65 -10.40 -3.62 5.58
CA ILE A 65 -10.63 -2.60 6.59
C ILE A 65 -12.00 -2.82 7.25
N THR A 66 -13.06 -2.96 6.47
CA THR A 66 -14.44 -2.95 7.00
C THR A 66 -14.80 -4.20 7.80
N LYS A 67 -14.16 -5.35 7.52
CA LYS A 67 -14.26 -6.58 8.34
C LYS A 67 -13.29 -6.57 9.53
N GLY A 68 -12.29 -5.69 9.52
CA GLY A 68 -11.33 -5.54 10.60
C GLY A 68 -10.23 -6.58 10.64
N GLU A 69 -9.79 -7.01 9.46
CA GLU A 69 -8.54 -7.77 9.34
C GLU A 69 -7.36 -6.90 9.77
N TRP A 70 -7.35 -5.62 9.34
CA TRP A 70 -6.45 -4.59 9.88
C TRP A 70 -7.20 -3.64 10.81
N LEU A 71 -6.68 -3.49 12.03
CA LEU A 71 -7.38 -2.77 13.09
C LEU A 71 -7.04 -1.29 13.07
N LYS A 72 -8.06 -0.42 13.10
CA LYS A 72 -7.84 1.01 13.26
C LYS A 72 -7.41 1.31 14.70
N VAL A 73 -6.20 1.83 14.84
CA VAL A 73 -5.58 2.12 16.16
C VAL A 73 -5.43 3.60 16.44
N GLY A 74 -5.63 4.46 15.45
CA GLY A 74 -5.60 5.90 15.65
C GLY A 74 -5.75 6.70 14.37
N LYS A 75 -5.34 7.97 14.42
CA LYS A 75 -5.34 8.89 13.30
C LYS A 75 -4.19 9.86 13.43
N LEU A 76 -3.52 10.14 12.33
CA LEU A 76 -2.47 11.15 12.22
C LEU A 76 -2.79 12.11 11.07
N PRO A 77 -2.22 13.33 11.07
CA PRO A 77 -2.16 14.12 9.85
C PRO A 77 -1.43 13.33 8.75
N ILE A 78 -1.89 13.48 7.51
CA ILE A 78 -1.16 12.93 6.36
C ILE A 78 0.05 13.83 6.13
N ARG A 79 1.23 13.20 6.01
CA ARG A 79 2.47 13.93 5.76
C ARG A 79 2.40 14.64 4.40
N SER A 80 3.09 15.77 4.28
CA SER A 80 3.08 16.57 3.06
C SER A 80 3.57 15.81 1.82
N ASP A 81 4.53 14.90 1.98
CA ASP A 81 5.06 14.04 0.92
C ASP A 81 4.10 12.92 0.49
N LEU A 82 3.02 12.69 1.24
CA LEU A 82 1.97 11.71 0.94
C LEU A 82 0.67 12.33 0.43
N LEU A 83 0.59 13.66 0.35
CA LEU A 83 -0.59 14.37 -0.18
C LEU A 83 -0.77 14.14 -1.69
N VAL A 84 0.34 13.90 -2.40
CA VAL A 84 0.36 13.56 -3.83
C VAL A 84 0.97 12.18 -3.98
N GLN A 85 0.14 11.22 -4.40
CA GLN A 85 0.59 9.84 -4.60
C GLN A 85 1.33 9.72 -5.94
N PRO A 86 2.35 8.84 -6.04
CA PRO A 86 3.05 8.58 -7.28
C PRO A 86 2.12 7.98 -8.34
N LEU A 87 2.46 8.15 -9.62
CA LEU A 87 1.77 7.46 -10.69
C LEU A 87 1.94 5.94 -10.55
N GLN A 88 0.98 5.21 -11.08
CA GLN A 88 1.05 3.77 -11.27
C GLN A 88 1.06 3.46 -12.77
N PHE A 89 1.44 2.24 -13.15
CA PHE A 89 1.36 1.81 -14.53
C PHE A 89 0.28 0.75 -14.76
N ILE A 90 -0.27 0.72 -15.97
CA ILE A 90 -1.12 -0.35 -16.48
C ILE A 90 -0.39 -0.95 -17.69
N GLN A 91 -0.32 -2.28 -17.77
CA GLN A 91 0.18 -3.01 -18.93
C GLN A 91 -0.97 -3.87 -19.46
N ASP A 92 -1.30 -3.72 -20.74
CA ASP A 92 -2.36 -4.48 -21.38
C ASP A 92 -1.96 -5.97 -21.48
N ASN A 93 -2.81 -6.86 -20.94
CA ASN A 93 -2.57 -8.29 -20.97
C ASN A 93 -2.69 -8.91 -22.37
N LEU A 94 -3.49 -8.32 -23.25
CA LEU A 94 -3.69 -8.77 -24.63
C LEU A 94 -2.62 -8.21 -25.57
N ASN A 95 -2.11 -7.01 -25.27
CA ASN A 95 -1.00 -6.41 -25.97
C ASN A 95 0.08 -5.90 -25.00
N PRO A 96 1.04 -6.75 -24.59
CA PRO A 96 2.04 -6.40 -23.57
C PRO A 96 2.93 -5.19 -23.89
N ASN A 97 2.92 -4.69 -25.14
CA ASN A 97 3.65 -3.49 -25.53
C ASN A 97 2.86 -2.19 -25.28
N ASN A 98 1.58 -2.28 -24.90
CA ASN A 98 0.75 -1.13 -24.56
C ASN A 98 0.86 -0.82 -23.06
N PHE A 99 1.37 0.38 -22.76
CA PHE A 99 1.52 0.89 -21.41
C PHE A 99 0.71 2.17 -21.23
N GLU A 100 0.20 2.36 -20.02
CA GLU A 100 -0.51 3.55 -19.61
C GLU A 100 -0.09 3.96 -18.20
N HIS A 101 -0.07 5.27 -17.93
CA HIS A 101 -0.01 5.80 -16.57
C HIS A 101 -1.41 5.90 -16.00
N TYR A 102 -1.58 5.45 -14.77
CA TYR A 102 -2.73 5.73 -13.94
C TYR A 102 -2.35 6.76 -12.88
N ASN A 103 -3.10 7.86 -12.81
CA ASN A 103 -2.94 8.87 -11.77
C ASN A 103 -3.92 8.60 -10.61
N PRO A 104 -3.47 8.04 -9.47
CA PRO A 104 -4.36 7.77 -8.33
C PRO A 104 -4.93 9.05 -7.71
N ASN A 105 -4.36 10.22 -8.00
CA ASN A 105 -4.84 11.48 -7.45
C ASN A 105 -6.06 12.04 -8.19
N THR A 106 -6.23 11.71 -9.48
CA THR A 106 -7.28 12.27 -10.36
C THR A 106 -8.15 11.19 -11.00
N GLY A 107 -7.69 9.94 -11.05
CA GLY A 107 -8.32 8.85 -11.79
C GLY A 107 -8.02 8.87 -13.29
N GLU A 108 -7.18 9.79 -13.77
CA GLU A 108 -6.83 9.91 -15.17
C GLU A 108 -5.93 8.76 -15.64
N ILE A 109 -6.15 8.31 -16.88
CA ILE A 109 -5.31 7.33 -17.57
C ILE A 109 -4.76 7.98 -18.83
N THR A 110 -3.44 7.92 -19.02
CA THR A 110 -2.75 8.46 -20.19
C THR A 110 -1.80 7.42 -20.77
N LYS A 111 -1.51 7.50 -22.07
CA LYS A 111 -0.52 6.60 -22.70
C LYS A 111 0.86 6.83 -22.10
N ALA A 112 1.62 5.73 -21.98
CA ALA A 112 2.99 5.73 -21.48
C ALA A 112 3.89 4.83 -22.34
N THR A 113 5.20 4.98 -22.21
CA THR A 113 6.17 4.00 -22.70
C THR A 113 6.57 3.02 -21.60
N ARG A 114 7.23 1.92 -22.00
CA ARG A 114 7.77 0.94 -21.05
C ARG A 114 8.76 1.59 -20.08
N GLU A 115 9.64 2.45 -20.59
CA GLU A 115 10.69 3.13 -19.84
C GLU A 115 10.11 4.11 -18.82
N GLU A 116 9.03 4.82 -19.18
CA GLU A 116 8.31 5.72 -18.25
C GLU A 116 7.65 4.96 -17.09
N CYS A 117 7.32 3.68 -17.30
CA CYS A 117 6.72 2.82 -16.28
C CYS A 117 7.75 2.18 -15.35
N GLU A 118 9.05 2.24 -15.65
CA GLU A 118 10.07 1.60 -14.82
C GLU A 118 10.13 2.22 -13.42
N GLY A 119 10.03 1.36 -12.40
CA GLY A 119 10.03 1.78 -10.99
C GLY A 119 8.66 2.24 -10.46
N LEU A 120 7.63 2.33 -11.29
CA LEU A 120 6.26 2.57 -10.83
C LEU A 120 5.63 1.27 -10.30
N GLU A 121 4.71 1.41 -9.35
CA GLU A 121 3.84 0.29 -8.94
C GLU A 121 2.82 0.00 -10.04
N ARG A 122 2.49 -1.28 -10.25
CA ARG A 122 1.38 -1.63 -11.14
C ARG A 122 0.06 -1.24 -10.49
N ALA A 123 -0.83 -0.63 -11.26
CA ALA A 123 -2.19 -0.34 -10.82
C ALA A 123 -2.93 -1.66 -10.59
N ALA A 124 -3.11 -2.02 -9.31
CA ALA A 124 -3.77 -3.23 -8.86
C ALA A 124 -4.39 -3.02 -7.48
N VAL A 125 -5.46 -3.76 -7.20
CA VAL A 125 -6.05 -3.84 -5.86
C VAL A 125 -5.55 -5.13 -5.21
N TRP A 126 -4.99 -5.01 -4.01
CA TRP A 126 -4.35 -6.11 -3.30
C TRP A 126 -5.24 -6.70 -2.20
N GLU A 127 -5.13 -8.02 -2.02
CA GLU A 127 -5.67 -8.76 -0.88
C GLU A 127 -4.76 -8.62 0.35
N ALA A 128 -5.32 -8.80 1.56
CA ALA A 128 -4.57 -8.65 2.81
C ALA A 128 -3.34 -9.57 2.86
N ASN A 129 -3.53 -10.86 2.56
CA ASN A 129 -2.46 -11.85 2.58
C ASN A 129 -1.34 -11.51 1.59
N HIS A 130 -1.65 -10.95 0.42
CA HIS A 130 -0.62 -10.56 -0.56
C HIS A 130 0.25 -9.41 -0.03
N VAL A 131 -0.36 -8.44 0.64
CA VAL A 131 0.36 -7.32 1.27
C VAL A 131 1.19 -7.80 2.46
N GLU A 132 0.61 -8.65 3.31
CA GLU A 132 1.30 -9.21 4.48
C GLU A 132 2.50 -10.06 4.06
N ASP A 133 2.37 -10.88 3.02
CA ASP A 133 3.48 -11.61 2.40
C ASP A 133 4.57 -10.64 1.93
N ARG A 134 4.21 -9.56 1.22
CA ARG A 134 5.17 -8.56 0.73
C ARG A 134 5.93 -7.89 1.88
N ILE A 135 5.25 -7.58 2.98
CA ILE A 135 5.86 -7.01 4.19
C ILE A 135 6.80 -8.03 4.85
N ARG A 136 6.37 -9.28 5.01
CA ARG A 136 7.18 -10.36 5.58
C ARG A 136 8.46 -10.57 4.77
N ASP A 137 8.31 -10.74 3.47
CA ASP A 137 9.40 -11.05 2.56
C ASP A 137 10.42 -9.89 2.49
N TYR A 138 9.95 -8.63 2.56
CA TYR A 138 10.81 -7.46 2.70
C TYR A 138 11.74 -7.55 3.92
N TYR A 139 11.18 -7.84 5.10
CA TYR A 139 11.99 -7.95 6.33
C TYR A 139 12.84 -9.22 6.40
N LEU A 140 12.51 -10.25 5.62
CA LEU A 140 13.34 -11.44 5.45
C LEU A 140 14.42 -11.28 4.37
N GLY A 141 14.36 -10.22 3.56
CA GLY A 141 15.28 -9.98 2.46
C GLY A 141 15.12 -10.97 1.31
N VAL A 142 13.92 -11.53 1.11
CA VAL A 142 13.63 -12.50 0.05
C VAL A 142 12.69 -11.90 -1.01
N PRO A 143 12.72 -12.39 -2.26
CA PRO A 143 11.77 -11.96 -3.28
C PRO A 143 10.32 -12.28 -2.90
N ASN A 144 9.39 -11.36 -3.20
CA ASN A 144 7.97 -11.58 -2.99
C ASN A 144 7.27 -11.98 -4.30
N ILE A 145 6.57 -13.12 -4.29
CA ILE A 145 5.93 -13.68 -5.49
C ILE A 145 4.91 -12.74 -6.13
N TRP A 146 4.14 -12.00 -5.32
CA TRP A 146 3.11 -11.08 -5.83
C TRP A 146 3.74 -9.90 -6.55
N VAL A 147 4.80 -9.32 -5.99
CA VAL A 147 5.58 -8.27 -6.65
C VAL A 147 6.16 -8.76 -7.97
N GLU A 148 6.75 -9.97 -8.01
CA GLU A 148 7.32 -10.54 -9.23
C GLU A 148 6.27 -10.72 -10.34
N GLN A 149 5.05 -11.16 -10.00
CA GLN A 149 3.95 -11.30 -10.97
C GLN A 149 3.43 -9.97 -11.52
N LEU A 150 3.67 -8.87 -10.80
CA LEU A 150 3.23 -7.53 -11.14
C LEU A 150 4.30 -6.72 -11.88
N LYS A 151 5.53 -7.22 -12.03
CA LYS A 151 6.55 -6.56 -12.84
C LYS A 151 6.11 -6.40 -14.29
N ILE A 152 6.67 -5.37 -14.92
CA ILE A 152 6.60 -5.19 -16.37
C ILE A 152 7.11 -6.45 -17.04
N LYS A 153 6.30 -6.99 -17.96
CA LYS A 153 6.66 -8.11 -18.81
C LYS A 153 7.36 -7.64 -20.08
#